data_AF-A0A1F6PWN6-F1
#
_entry.id   AF-A0A1F6PWN6-F1
#
_cell.length_a   1.000
_cell.length_b   1.000
_cell.length_c   1.000
_cell.angle_alpha   90.00
_cell.angle_beta   90.00
_cell.angle_gamma   90.00
#
_symmetry.space_group_name_H-M   'P 1'
#
loop_
_entity.id
_entity.type
_entity.pdbx_description
1 polymer ?
#
loop_
_entity_poly.entity_id
_entity_poly.type
_entity_poly.pdbx_seq_one_letter_code
_entity_poly.pdbx_strand_id
1 'polypeptide(L)'
;MKIKNKIKNLFIGLILVLLFNTACYAEYDSKAIKAYNNGIDLTTQEKYNEAVLSLEDAVKIEPSFTDAYYNLGILYQYLGNIDKALESYQAILQYNPKDYEVIQKIAVIYHNKGNKEKVLEYIKKIPTTDPNYGLIAELMKTAQSVQAQAEKTHQIKDVKKCETYSGFEGPTGIARDSKGNLYVANFSDNSIISINNTGERKVLAKDGVINGPLGLVIDKNDNIYVANYESNQIVVIPANNRTPQVLPFIVKKPYFLMLDNAGILYVTEQGTNSVSQHYLEIK
;
A
#
# COMPACT_ATOMS: atom_id res chain seq x y z
N MET A 1 11.45 -81.13 1.11
CA MET A 1 11.79 -80.53 2.43
C MET A 1 12.40 -79.11 2.36
N LYS A 2 13.16 -78.74 1.32
CA LYS A 2 13.85 -77.41 1.22
C LYS A 2 12.95 -76.17 1.08
N ILE A 3 11.76 -76.29 0.49
CA ILE A 3 10.86 -75.14 0.21
C ILE A 3 10.16 -74.63 1.49
N LYS A 4 9.75 -75.52 2.40
CA LYS A 4 9.12 -75.13 3.68
C LYS A 4 10.06 -74.30 4.57
N ASN A 5 11.36 -74.62 4.60
CA ASN A 5 12.33 -73.84 5.38
C ASN A 5 12.61 -72.45 4.78
N LYS A 6 12.55 -72.32 3.44
CA LYS A 6 12.75 -71.03 2.76
C LYS A 6 11.61 -70.05 3.03
N ILE A 7 10.36 -70.54 3.05
CA ILE A 7 9.17 -69.75 3.38
C ILE A 7 9.16 -69.37 4.87
N LYS A 8 9.54 -70.30 5.76
CA LYS A 8 9.64 -70.01 7.21
C LYS A 8 10.69 -68.94 7.51
N ASN A 9 11.84 -68.97 6.85
CA ASN A 9 12.89 -67.96 7.00
C ASN A 9 12.51 -66.59 6.41
N LEU A 10 11.72 -66.57 5.32
CA LEU A 10 11.22 -65.32 4.73
C LEU A 10 10.18 -64.63 5.63
N PHE A 11 9.28 -65.40 6.24
CA PHE A 11 8.31 -64.87 7.20
C PHE A 11 8.95 -64.32 8.48
N ILE A 12 9.98 -65.02 9.01
CA ILE A 12 10.74 -64.55 10.17
C ILE A 12 11.47 -63.24 9.87
N GLY A 13 12.03 -63.09 8.66
CA GLY A 13 12.68 -61.84 8.22
C GLY A 13 11.72 -60.65 8.11
N LEU A 14 10.51 -60.85 7.55
CA LEU A 14 9.50 -59.80 7.43
C LEU A 14 8.95 -59.34 8.79
N ILE A 15 8.71 -60.29 9.69
CA ILE A 15 8.27 -60.02 11.07
C ILE A 15 9.38 -59.28 11.84
N LEU A 16 10.65 -59.64 11.66
CA LEU A 16 11.77 -58.91 12.27
C LEU A 16 11.87 -57.47 11.75
N VAL A 17 11.77 -57.22 10.45
CA VAL A 17 11.80 -55.85 9.89
C VAL A 17 10.63 -54.99 10.43
N LEU A 18 9.44 -55.57 10.56
CA LEU A 18 8.29 -54.89 11.14
C LEU A 18 8.46 -54.63 12.64
N LEU A 19 8.99 -55.60 13.41
CA LEU A 19 9.25 -55.45 14.85
C LEU A 19 10.42 -54.49 15.15
N PHE A 20 11.44 -54.45 14.28
CA PHE A 20 12.53 -53.48 14.38
C PHE A 20 12.04 -52.06 14.05
N ASN A 21 11.15 -51.91 13.06
CA ASN A 21 10.51 -50.62 12.78
C ASN A 21 9.65 -50.16 13.97
N THR A 22 8.79 -51.01 14.54
CA THR A 22 7.93 -50.59 15.66
C THR A 22 8.71 -50.30 16.95
N ALA A 23 9.76 -51.07 17.25
CA ALA A 23 10.63 -50.80 18.40
C ALA A 23 11.46 -49.50 18.22
N CYS A 24 11.95 -49.25 17.00
CA CYS A 24 12.67 -48.01 16.66
C CYS A 24 11.74 -46.78 16.70
N TYR A 25 10.51 -46.91 16.19
CA TYR A 25 9.47 -45.87 16.29
C TYR A 25 9.09 -45.58 17.75
N ALA A 26 8.92 -46.61 18.58
CA ALA A 26 8.61 -46.44 20.01
C ALA A 26 9.78 -45.83 20.81
N GLU A 27 11.03 -46.13 20.45
CA GLU A 27 12.22 -45.55 21.09
C GLU A 27 12.44 -44.07 20.70
N TYR A 28 12.13 -43.73 19.44
CA TYR A 28 12.20 -42.37 18.92
C TYR A 28 11.18 -41.44 19.57
N ASP A 29 9.93 -41.90 19.67
CA ASP A 29 8.83 -41.24 20.40
C ASP A 29 9.23 -40.98 21.87
N SER A 30 9.85 -41.96 22.54
CA SER A 30 10.28 -41.81 23.93
C SER A 30 11.37 -40.75 24.16
N LYS A 31 12.34 -40.60 23.25
CA LYS A 31 13.42 -39.60 23.38
C LYS A 31 12.93 -38.18 23.09
N ALA A 32 12.09 -38.02 22.06
CA ALA A 32 11.47 -36.74 21.73
C ALA A 32 10.58 -36.25 22.89
N ILE A 33 9.72 -37.12 23.43
CA ILE A 33 8.88 -36.82 24.60
C ILE A 33 9.72 -36.42 25.82
N LYS A 34 10.85 -37.10 26.06
CA LYS A 34 11.73 -36.76 27.18
C LYS A 34 12.35 -35.37 27.02
N ALA A 35 12.84 -35.04 25.83
CA ALA A 35 13.39 -33.72 25.51
C ALA A 35 12.31 -32.63 25.64
N TYR A 36 11.10 -32.91 25.14
CA TYR A 36 9.93 -32.04 25.28
C TYR A 36 9.57 -31.77 26.75
N ASN A 37 9.40 -32.83 27.56
CA ASN A 37 9.07 -32.69 28.97
C ASN A 37 10.13 -31.91 29.75
N ASN A 38 11.42 -32.12 29.42
CA ASN A 38 12.51 -31.33 29.98
C ASN A 38 12.38 -29.85 29.59
N GLY A 39 12.05 -29.55 28.33
CA GLY A 39 11.79 -28.19 27.87
C GLY A 39 10.63 -27.51 28.60
N ILE A 40 9.54 -28.24 28.87
CA ILE A 40 8.41 -27.73 29.64
C ILE A 40 8.81 -27.45 31.10
N ASP A 41 9.52 -28.37 31.75
CA ASP A 41 10.01 -28.18 33.13
C ASP A 41 11.01 -27.02 33.25
N LEU A 42 11.87 -26.83 32.25
CA LEU A 42 12.76 -25.67 32.21
C LEU A 42 11.99 -24.36 31.99
N THR A 43 10.87 -24.40 31.26
CA THR A 43 9.98 -23.24 31.08
C THR A 43 9.32 -22.84 32.40
N THR A 44 8.88 -23.81 33.21
CA THR A 44 8.28 -23.53 34.54
C THR A 44 9.32 -23.02 35.54
N GLN A 45 10.59 -23.38 35.36
CA GLN A 45 11.73 -22.83 36.11
C GLN A 45 12.24 -21.49 35.56
N GLU A 46 11.57 -20.89 34.57
CA GLU A 46 11.96 -19.63 33.90
C GLU A 46 13.34 -19.68 33.21
N LYS A 47 13.88 -20.89 32.96
CA LYS A 47 15.14 -21.12 32.24
C LYS A 47 14.90 -21.16 30.73
N TYR A 48 14.42 -20.04 30.19
CA TYR A 48 13.88 -19.98 28.82
C TYR A 48 14.87 -20.40 27.72
N ASN A 49 16.15 -20.04 27.82
CA ASN A 49 17.13 -20.43 26.80
C ASN A 49 17.42 -21.95 26.81
N GLU A 50 17.48 -22.57 28.00
CA GLU A 50 17.67 -24.02 28.13
C GLU A 50 16.41 -24.79 27.70
N ALA A 51 15.23 -24.21 27.97
CA ALA A 51 13.96 -24.73 27.49
C ALA A 51 13.88 -24.74 25.96
N VAL A 52 14.30 -23.65 25.29
CA VAL A 52 14.40 -23.60 23.82
C VAL A 52 15.27 -24.74 23.31
N LEU A 53 16.49 -24.91 23.85
CA LEU A 53 17.40 -25.97 23.41
C LEU A 53 16.78 -27.36 23.55
N SER A 54 16.08 -27.62 24.66
CA SER A 54 15.42 -28.91 24.90
C SER A 54 14.25 -29.16 23.96
N LEU A 55 13.48 -28.13 23.62
CA LEU A 55 12.39 -28.22 22.65
C LEU A 55 12.92 -28.33 21.21
N GLU A 56 14.03 -27.66 20.87
CA GLU A 56 14.73 -27.82 19.59
C GLU A 56 15.27 -29.24 19.41
N ASP A 57 15.82 -29.83 20.48
CA ASP A 57 16.21 -31.24 20.48
C ASP A 57 15.00 -32.15 20.26
N ALA A 58 13.84 -31.85 20.86
CA ALA A 58 12.61 -32.62 20.65
C ALA A 58 12.16 -32.64 19.19
N VAL A 59 12.17 -31.49 18.50
CA VAL A 59 11.79 -31.43 17.07
C VAL A 59 12.88 -31.92 16.11
N LYS A 60 14.14 -31.89 16.54
CA LYS A 60 15.25 -32.50 15.79
C LYS A 60 15.21 -34.03 15.88
N ILE A 61 14.85 -34.54 17.06
CA ILE A 61 14.57 -35.96 17.24
C ILE A 61 13.35 -36.27 16.41
N GLU A 62 12.18 -35.66 16.68
CA GLU A 62 10.93 -35.90 15.95
C GLU A 62 10.41 -34.65 15.21
N PRO A 63 10.65 -34.55 13.87
CA PRO A 63 10.20 -33.40 13.09
C PRO A 63 8.69 -33.25 12.97
N SER A 64 7.88 -34.28 13.27
CA SER A 64 6.42 -34.21 13.30
C SER A 64 5.84 -33.74 14.63
N PHE A 65 6.68 -33.46 15.64
CA PHE A 65 6.22 -33.18 17.00
C PHE A 65 5.64 -31.76 17.12
N THR A 66 4.38 -31.60 16.73
CA THR A 66 3.70 -30.29 16.64
C THR A 66 3.61 -29.56 17.98
N ASP A 67 3.48 -30.28 19.10
CA ASP A 67 3.42 -29.66 20.43
C ASP A 67 4.75 -29.00 20.81
N ALA A 68 5.88 -29.59 20.42
CA ALA A 68 7.20 -29.00 20.65
C ALA A 68 7.38 -27.73 19.81
N TYR A 69 6.97 -27.73 18.54
CA TYR A 69 6.96 -26.51 17.71
C TYR A 69 6.01 -25.43 18.25
N TYR A 70 4.86 -25.81 18.78
CA TYR A 70 3.90 -24.86 19.34
C TYR A 70 4.51 -24.13 20.55
N ASN A 71 5.14 -24.89 21.45
CA ASN A 71 5.82 -24.32 22.62
C ASN A 71 7.08 -23.52 22.23
N LEU A 72 7.84 -23.94 21.21
CA LEU A 72 8.92 -23.14 20.64
C LEU A 72 8.39 -21.81 20.10
N GLY A 73 7.27 -21.81 19.38
CA GLY A 73 6.62 -20.61 18.87
C GLY A 73 6.28 -19.62 20.00
N ILE A 74 5.68 -20.10 21.08
CA ILE A 74 5.35 -19.27 22.25
C ILE A 74 6.61 -18.71 22.90
N LEU A 75 7.60 -19.57 23.13
CA LEU A 75 8.82 -19.21 23.84
C LEU A 75 9.66 -18.21 23.04
N TYR A 76 9.71 -18.38 21.70
CA TYR A 76 10.35 -17.43 20.81
C TYR A 76 9.63 -16.08 20.76
N GLN A 77 8.30 -16.05 20.82
CA GLN A 77 7.57 -14.78 20.97
C GLN A 77 7.90 -14.09 22.29
N TYR A 78 7.95 -14.84 23.39
CA TYR A 78 8.28 -14.32 24.71
C TYR A 78 9.70 -13.71 24.74
N LEU A 79 10.65 -14.36 24.08
CA LEU A 79 12.03 -13.88 23.94
C LEU A 79 12.21 -12.80 22.86
N GLY A 80 11.15 -12.38 22.18
CA GLY A 80 11.18 -11.37 21.12
C GLY A 80 11.78 -11.85 19.79
N ASN A 81 12.07 -13.14 19.63
CA ASN A 81 12.54 -13.72 18.37
C ASN A 81 11.37 -14.08 17.45
N ILE A 82 10.75 -13.05 16.89
CA ILE A 82 9.50 -13.17 16.12
C ILE A 82 9.66 -14.03 14.86
N ASP A 83 10.82 -14.00 14.20
CA ASP A 83 11.05 -14.77 12.97
C ASP A 83 11.14 -16.27 13.27
N LYS A 84 11.87 -16.68 14.32
CA LYS A 84 11.87 -18.08 14.76
C LYS A 84 10.51 -18.55 15.27
N ALA A 85 9.73 -17.66 15.89
CA ALA A 85 8.36 -17.99 16.27
C ALA A 85 7.48 -18.30 15.04
N LEU A 86 7.58 -17.48 13.98
CA LEU A 86 6.90 -17.74 12.72
C LEU A 86 7.33 -19.07 12.08
N GLU A 87 8.62 -19.35 12.04
CA GLU A 87 9.16 -20.63 11.53
C GLU A 87 8.57 -21.82 12.30
N SER A 88 8.54 -21.74 13.63
CA SER A 88 8.02 -22.80 14.50
C SER A 88 6.52 -23.04 14.24
N TYR A 89 5.71 -21.98 14.18
CA TYR A 89 4.28 -22.10 13.86
C TYR A 89 4.03 -22.59 12.43
N GLN A 90 4.83 -22.15 11.46
CA GLN A 90 4.71 -22.60 10.07
C GLN A 90 5.07 -24.08 9.91
N ALA A 91 6.01 -24.60 10.71
CA ALA A 91 6.34 -26.01 10.74
C ALA A 91 5.12 -26.87 11.13
N ILE A 92 4.32 -26.44 12.12
CA ILE A 92 3.08 -27.13 12.51
C ILE A 92 2.14 -27.27 11.31
N LEU A 93 2.01 -26.24 10.47
CA LEU A 93 1.11 -26.26 9.31
C LEU A 93 1.55 -27.23 8.20
N GLN A 94 2.80 -27.71 8.21
CA GLN A 94 3.25 -28.77 7.30
C GLN A 94 2.62 -30.12 7.66
N TYR A 95 2.34 -30.35 8.95
CA TYR A 95 1.78 -31.60 9.47
C TYR A 95 0.28 -31.48 9.75
N ASN A 96 -0.18 -30.33 10.22
CA ASN A 96 -1.58 -30.01 10.48
C ASN A 96 -1.99 -28.72 9.74
N PRO A 97 -2.32 -28.80 8.44
CA PRO A 97 -2.63 -27.62 7.62
C PRO A 97 -3.94 -26.92 8.00
N LYS A 98 -4.77 -27.52 8.87
CA LYS A 98 -6.05 -26.98 9.36
C LYS A 98 -6.00 -26.61 10.84
N ASP A 99 -4.81 -26.39 11.37
CA ASP A 99 -4.63 -25.84 12.71
C ASP A 99 -5.00 -24.35 12.72
N TYR A 100 -6.29 -24.05 12.84
CA TYR A 100 -6.79 -22.68 12.75
C TYR A 100 -6.28 -21.79 13.89
N GLU A 101 -5.95 -22.37 15.04
CA GLU A 101 -5.32 -21.66 16.15
C GLU A 101 -3.92 -21.17 15.76
N VAL A 102 -3.09 -22.05 15.18
CA VAL A 102 -1.75 -21.68 14.71
C VAL A 102 -1.81 -20.69 13.54
N ILE A 103 -2.74 -20.88 12.60
CA ILE A 103 -2.98 -19.93 11.51
C ILE A 103 -3.34 -18.55 12.06
N GLN A 104 -4.15 -18.48 13.12
CA GLN A 104 -4.48 -17.23 13.80
C GLN A 104 -3.24 -16.58 14.44
N LYS A 105 -2.40 -17.35 15.14
CA LYS A 105 -1.15 -16.81 15.74
C LYS A 105 -0.24 -16.21 14.68
N ILE A 106 -0.06 -16.88 13.54
CA ILE A 106 0.72 -16.38 12.41
C ILE A 106 0.12 -15.08 11.86
N ALA A 107 -1.21 -15.02 11.67
CA ALA A 107 -1.89 -13.82 11.19
C ALA A 107 -1.70 -12.63 12.15
N VAL A 108 -1.80 -12.84 13.47
CA VAL A 108 -1.54 -11.81 14.48
C VAL A 108 -0.10 -11.30 14.42
N ILE A 109 0.88 -12.20 14.25
CA ILE A 109 2.28 -11.78 14.09
C ILE A 109 2.45 -10.91 12.85
N TYR A 110 1.89 -11.29 11.71
CA TYR A 110 1.98 -10.48 10.50
C TYR A 110 1.23 -9.15 10.61
N HIS A 111 0.13 -9.10 11.36
CA HIS A 111 -0.57 -7.87 11.68
C HIS A 111 0.35 -6.91 12.47
N ASN A 112 1.03 -7.41 13.49
CA ASN A 112 1.98 -6.62 14.29
C ASN A 112 3.21 -6.17 13.46
N LYS A 113 3.63 -6.95 12.46
CA LYS A 113 4.67 -6.57 11.48
C LYS A 113 4.15 -5.61 10.40
N GLY A 114 2.86 -5.27 10.37
CA GLY A 114 2.23 -4.44 9.34
C GLY A 114 2.09 -5.10 7.96
N ASN A 115 2.35 -6.40 7.85
CA ASN A 115 2.29 -7.15 6.58
C ASN A 115 0.86 -7.64 6.30
N LYS A 116 0.08 -6.78 5.67
CA LYS A 116 -1.35 -7.00 5.40
C LYS A 116 -1.63 -8.13 4.42
N GLU A 117 -0.77 -8.29 3.42
CA GLU A 117 -0.91 -9.36 2.43
C GLU A 117 -0.86 -10.73 3.10
N LYS A 118 0.12 -10.94 3.98
CA LYS A 118 0.21 -12.18 4.76
C LYS A 118 -0.95 -12.34 5.74
N VAL A 119 -1.41 -11.28 6.39
CA VAL A 119 -2.61 -11.35 7.25
C VAL A 119 -3.80 -11.92 6.46
N LEU A 120 -4.07 -11.40 5.26
CA LEU A 120 -5.16 -11.87 4.42
C LEU A 120 -4.93 -13.28 3.88
N GLU A 121 -3.69 -13.63 3.52
CA GLU A 121 -3.32 -14.97 3.08
C GLU A 121 -3.67 -16.03 4.14
N TYR A 122 -3.31 -15.78 5.40
CA TYR A 122 -3.54 -16.73 6.49
C TYR A 122 -4.99 -16.74 6.97
N ILE A 123 -5.63 -15.58 7.16
CA ILE A 123 -7.03 -15.53 7.63
C ILE A 123 -7.99 -16.22 6.65
N LYS A 124 -7.74 -16.13 5.33
CA LYS A 124 -8.55 -16.83 4.31
C LYS A 124 -8.55 -18.36 4.45
N LYS A 125 -7.59 -18.94 5.18
CA LYS A 125 -7.52 -20.39 5.44
C LYS A 125 -8.47 -20.82 6.56
N ILE A 126 -8.95 -19.90 7.39
CA ILE A 126 -9.84 -20.19 8.52
C ILE A 126 -11.30 -20.12 8.02
N PRO A 127 -12.11 -21.17 8.19
CA PRO A 127 -13.51 -21.16 7.79
C PRO A 127 -14.33 -20.21 8.66
N THR A 128 -15.34 -19.57 8.07
CA THR A 128 -16.27 -18.68 8.77
C THR A 128 -17.08 -19.36 9.89
N THR A 129 -17.14 -20.69 9.87
CA THR A 129 -17.79 -21.53 10.88
C THR A 129 -16.91 -21.82 12.09
N ASP A 130 -15.63 -21.42 12.08
CA ASP A 130 -14.74 -21.61 13.22
C ASP A 130 -15.24 -20.82 14.44
N PRO A 131 -15.30 -21.42 15.65
CA PRO A 131 -15.76 -20.73 16.86
C PRO A 131 -15.00 -19.43 17.18
N ASN A 132 -13.73 -19.34 16.77
CA ASN A 132 -12.87 -18.19 16.99
C ASN A 132 -12.84 -17.21 15.79
N TYR A 133 -13.66 -17.44 14.76
CA TYR A 133 -13.70 -16.58 13.56
C TYR A 133 -14.03 -15.11 13.87
N GLY A 134 -14.84 -14.86 14.90
CA GLY A 134 -15.21 -13.51 15.33
C GLY A 134 -13.99 -12.66 15.70
N LEU A 135 -12.97 -13.26 16.34
CA LEU A 135 -11.75 -12.57 16.78
C LEU A 135 -10.84 -12.19 15.60
N ILE A 136 -10.87 -12.94 14.50
CA ILE A 136 -10.04 -12.69 13.30
C ILE A 136 -10.78 -11.87 12.23
N ALA A 137 -12.11 -11.79 12.27
CA ALA A 137 -12.91 -10.99 11.36
C ALA A 137 -12.55 -9.49 11.45
N GLU A 138 -12.18 -9.00 12.63
CA GLU A 138 -11.70 -7.63 12.84
C GLU A 138 -10.33 -7.39 12.18
N LEU A 139 -9.40 -8.33 12.33
CA LEU A 139 -8.10 -8.30 11.65
C LEU A 139 -8.25 -8.34 10.12
N MET A 140 -9.22 -9.11 9.61
CA MET A 140 -9.55 -9.15 8.18
C MET A 140 -10.08 -7.80 7.69
N LYS A 141 -11.02 -7.20 8.43
CA LYS A 141 -11.63 -5.92 8.07
C LYS A 141 -10.61 -4.79 8.05
N THR A 142 -9.70 -4.75 9.03
CA THR A 142 -8.62 -3.75 9.09
C THR A 142 -7.58 -3.95 7.99
N ALA A 143 -7.22 -5.19 7.65
CA ALA A 143 -6.33 -5.47 6.53
C ALA A 143 -6.97 -5.08 5.17
N GLN A 144 -8.27 -5.36 4.99
CA GLN A 144 -9.02 -5.02 3.77
C GLN A 144 -9.29 -3.52 3.61
N SER A 145 -9.61 -2.79 4.69
CA SER A 145 -9.90 -1.36 4.59
C SER A 145 -8.69 -0.56 4.09
N VAL A 146 -7.48 -0.98 4.49
CA VAL A 146 -6.26 -0.33 4.01
C VAL A 146 -5.86 -0.80 2.60
N GLN A 147 -6.12 -2.05 2.24
CA GLN A 147 -5.94 -2.50 0.85
C GLN A 147 -6.88 -1.75 -0.11
N ALA A 148 -8.16 -1.60 0.24
CA ALA A 148 -9.14 -0.85 -0.54
C ALA A 148 -8.78 0.64 -0.65
N GLN A 149 -8.12 1.21 0.36
CA GLN A 149 -7.61 2.58 0.31
C GLN A 149 -6.38 2.72 -0.60
N ALA A 150 -5.48 1.72 -0.62
CA ALA A 150 -4.34 1.68 -1.53
C ALA A 150 -4.76 1.41 -2.99
N GLU A 151 -5.77 0.56 -3.22
CA GLU A 151 -6.29 0.25 -4.56
C GLU A 151 -7.06 1.41 -5.18
N LYS A 152 -7.72 2.25 -4.37
CA LYS A 152 -8.29 3.53 -4.83
C LYS A 152 -7.23 4.51 -5.34
N THR A 153 -5.94 4.29 -5.08
CA THR A 153 -4.86 5.20 -5.48
C THR A 153 -4.10 4.74 -6.74
N HIS A 154 -4.40 3.61 -7.41
CA HIS A 154 -3.54 3.10 -8.50
C HIS A 154 -4.21 2.48 -9.74
N GLN A 155 -5.42 2.88 -10.11
CA GLN A 155 -5.96 2.51 -11.44
C GLN A 155 -6.44 3.74 -12.21
N ILE A 156 -5.51 4.40 -12.91
CA ILE A 156 -5.85 5.14 -14.14
C ILE A 156 -6.11 4.08 -15.23
N LYS A 157 -7.19 3.31 -15.09
CA LYS A 157 -7.71 2.48 -16.18
C LYS A 157 -8.85 3.27 -16.81
N ASP A 158 -8.89 3.27 -18.13
CA ASP A 158 -9.72 4.12 -18.98
C ASP A 158 -9.26 5.58 -19.08
N VAL A 159 -8.01 5.80 -19.53
CA VAL A 159 -7.67 7.07 -20.18
C VAL A 159 -8.48 7.13 -21.47
N LYS A 160 -9.66 7.76 -21.40
CA LYS A 160 -10.47 8.15 -22.55
C LYS A 160 -9.53 8.78 -23.60
N LYS A 161 -9.70 8.41 -24.87
CA LYS A 161 -8.87 8.84 -26.01
C LYS A 161 -8.43 10.31 -25.85
N CYS A 162 -7.11 10.54 -25.86
CA CYS A 162 -6.54 11.86 -25.69
C CYS A 162 -6.98 12.76 -26.86
N GLU A 163 -7.81 13.77 -26.58
CA GLU A 163 -8.13 14.81 -27.55
C GLU A 163 -6.97 15.80 -27.60
N THR A 164 -6.30 15.88 -28.76
CA THR A 164 -5.21 16.85 -28.99
C THR A 164 -5.76 18.05 -29.73
N TYR A 165 -5.65 19.24 -29.14
CA TYR A 165 -5.95 20.50 -29.81
C TYR A 165 -4.63 21.08 -30.36
N SER A 166 -4.51 21.18 -31.69
CA SER A 166 -3.33 21.75 -32.39
C SER A 166 -3.61 23.18 -32.90
N GLY A 167 -2.58 23.93 -33.33
CA GLY A 167 -2.76 25.28 -33.90
C GLY A 167 -2.77 26.41 -32.86
N PHE A 168 -1.97 26.25 -31.80
CA PHE A 168 -1.68 27.30 -30.82
C PHE A 168 -0.28 27.86 -31.08
N GLU A 169 -0.12 29.16 -30.84
CA GLU A 169 1.15 29.86 -31.03
C GLU A 169 1.88 29.99 -29.68
N GLY A 170 2.67 28.96 -29.36
CA GLY A 170 3.38 28.86 -28.07
C GLY A 170 2.42 28.72 -26.87
N PRO A 171 1.64 27.64 -26.77
CA PRO A 171 0.75 27.42 -25.63
C PRO A 171 1.56 27.16 -24.35
N THR A 172 1.25 27.88 -23.26
CA THR A 172 2.05 27.87 -22.03
C THR A 172 1.24 27.49 -20.80
N GLY A 173 0.17 28.21 -20.49
CA GLY A 173 -0.69 27.95 -19.35
C GLY A 173 -2.09 27.53 -19.74
N ILE A 174 -2.72 26.75 -18.86
CA ILE A 174 -4.09 26.28 -19.02
C ILE A 174 -4.87 26.42 -17.71
N ALA A 175 -6.17 26.70 -17.83
CA ALA A 175 -7.11 26.67 -16.70
C ALA A 175 -8.50 26.22 -17.18
N ARG A 176 -9.34 25.75 -16.26
CA ARG A 176 -10.70 25.27 -16.58
C ARG A 176 -11.73 25.96 -15.70
N ASP A 177 -12.83 26.41 -16.31
CA ASP A 177 -13.94 27.01 -15.56
C ASP A 177 -14.92 25.95 -15.02
N SER A 178 -15.87 26.40 -14.18
CA SER A 178 -16.90 25.56 -13.57
C SER A 178 -17.82 24.85 -14.59
N LYS A 179 -17.94 25.38 -15.81
CA LYS A 179 -18.73 24.83 -16.92
C LYS A 179 -17.93 23.83 -17.75
N GLY A 180 -16.64 23.69 -17.47
CA GLY A 180 -15.75 22.76 -18.12
C GLY A 180 -15.06 23.30 -19.37
N ASN A 181 -15.17 24.60 -19.68
CA ASN A 181 -14.42 25.23 -20.78
C ASN A 181 -12.94 25.33 -20.39
N LEU A 182 -12.06 25.02 -21.34
CA LEU A 182 -10.61 25.12 -21.20
C LEU A 182 -10.15 26.48 -21.72
N TYR A 183 -9.23 27.12 -21.01
CA TYR A 183 -8.59 28.37 -21.43
C TYR A 183 -7.11 28.11 -21.60
N VAL A 184 -6.54 28.64 -22.69
CA VAL A 184 -5.15 28.43 -23.08
C VAL A 184 -4.49 29.79 -23.29
N ALA A 185 -3.37 30.02 -22.62
CA ALA A 185 -2.49 31.16 -22.85
C ALA A 185 -1.54 30.84 -24.00
N ASN A 186 -1.48 31.74 -24.99
CA ASN A 186 -0.57 31.65 -26.13
C ASN A 186 0.45 32.77 -26.04
N PHE A 187 1.66 32.41 -25.65
CA PHE A 187 2.75 33.36 -25.41
C PHE A 187 3.12 34.13 -26.68
N SER A 188 3.28 33.43 -27.81
CA SER A 188 3.78 34.04 -29.05
C SER A 188 2.74 34.90 -29.77
N ASP A 189 1.44 34.63 -29.57
CA ASP A 189 0.33 35.37 -30.18
C ASP A 189 -0.34 36.37 -29.24
N ASN A 190 0.19 36.55 -28.01
CA ASN A 190 -0.36 37.43 -26.99
C ASN A 190 -1.88 37.25 -26.80
N SER A 191 -2.35 36.01 -26.76
CA SER A 191 -3.78 35.71 -26.75
C SER A 191 -4.17 34.66 -25.71
N ILE A 192 -5.40 34.79 -25.21
CA ILE A 192 -6.10 33.77 -24.43
C ILE A 192 -7.20 33.18 -25.31
N ILE A 193 -7.16 31.87 -25.53
CA ILE A 193 -8.17 31.14 -26.31
C ILE A 193 -9.02 30.29 -25.37
N SER A 194 -10.34 30.38 -25.49
CA SER A 194 -11.28 29.46 -24.84
C SER A 194 -11.64 28.31 -25.76
N ILE A 195 -11.78 27.11 -25.22
CA ILE A 195 -12.27 25.91 -25.87
C ILE A 195 -13.46 25.39 -25.06
N ASN A 196 -14.63 25.27 -25.69
CA ASN A 196 -15.81 24.74 -25.00
C ASN A 196 -15.81 23.20 -24.95
N ASN A 197 -16.85 22.61 -24.36
CA ASN A 197 -17.02 21.17 -24.25
C ASN A 197 -17.24 20.43 -25.58
N THR A 198 -17.49 21.15 -26.70
CA THR A 198 -17.57 20.56 -28.05
C THR A 198 -16.26 20.71 -28.84
N GLY A 199 -15.24 21.36 -28.26
CA GLY A 199 -13.96 21.63 -28.92
C GLY A 199 -13.93 22.90 -29.77
N GLU A 200 -15.01 23.68 -29.79
CA GLU A 200 -15.09 24.97 -30.47
C GLU A 200 -14.19 26.00 -29.78
N ARG A 201 -13.46 26.78 -30.59
CA ARG A 201 -12.46 27.72 -30.11
C ARG A 201 -12.88 29.15 -30.35
N LYS A 202 -12.56 30.02 -29.38
CA LYS A 202 -12.79 31.47 -29.48
C LYS A 202 -11.64 32.24 -28.86
N VAL A 203 -11.19 33.30 -29.53
CA VAL A 203 -10.26 34.27 -28.94
C VAL A 203 -11.03 35.04 -27.86
N LEU A 204 -10.62 34.86 -26.61
CA LEU A 204 -11.25 35.52 -25.47
C LEU A 204 -10.68 36.92 -25.26
N ALA A 205 -9.36 37.04 -25.32
CA ALA A 205 -8.63 38.28 -25.19
C ALA A 205 -7.33 38.18 -25.99
N LYS A 206 -6.92 39.28 -26.62
CA LYS A 206 -5.72 39.33 -27.45
C LYS A 206 -5.14 40.74 -27.49
N ASP A 207 -3.81 40.82 -27.49
CA ASP A 207 -3.03 42.05 -27.54
C ASP A 207 -3.39 43.06 -26.42
N GLY A 208 -2.79 44.24 -26.48
CA GLY A 208 -3.06 45.33 -25.55
C GLY A 208 -2.72 44.97 -24.11
N VAL A 209 -3.76 44.70 -23.30
CA VAL A 209 -3.62 44.30 -21.90
C VAL A 209 -3.09 42.87 -21.78
N ILE A 210 -3.27 41.99 -22.77
CA ILE A 210 -2.65 40.67 -22.78
C ILE A 210 -1.29 40.76 -23.45
N ASN A 211 -0.21 40.43 -22.72
CA ASN A 211 1.16 40.58 -23.21
C ASN A 211 2.11 39.55 -22.58
N GLY A 212 2.56 38.60 -23.38
CA GLY A 212 3.34 37.43 -22.95
C GLY A 212 2.62 36.60 -21.89
N PRO A 213 1.38 36.12 -22.13
CA PRO A 213 0.66 35.34 -21.13
C PRO A 213 1.34 33.99 -20.90
N LEU A 214 1.59 33.64 -19.64
CA LEU A 214 2.15 32.36 -19.22
C LEU A 214 1.15 31.58 -18.37
N GLY A 215 1.15 31.79 -17.05
CA GLY A 215 0.26 31.11 -16.12
C GLY A 215 -1.18 31.59 -16.19
N LEU A 216 -2.11 30.65 -16.01
CA LEU A 216 -3.54 30.91 -15.86
C LEU A 216 -4.04 30.27 -14.57
N VAL A 217 -4.95 30.96 -13.87
CA VAL A 217 -5.74 30.36 -12.79
C VAL A 217 -7.15 30.95 -12.81
N ILE A 218 -8.14 30.19 -12.36
CA ILE A 218 -9.55 30.60 -12.34
C ILE A 218 -10.07 30.53 -10.91
N ASP A 219 -10.78 31.57 -10.47
CA ASP A 219 -11.41 31.58 -9.15
C ASP A 219 -12.79 30.89 -9.15
N LYS A 220 -13.39 30.76 -7.96
CA LYS A 220 -14.72 30.18 -7.77
C LYS A 220 -15.86 30.89 -8.52
N ASN A 221 -15.63 32.12 -8.99
CA ASN A 221 -16.57 32.94 -9.72
C ASN A 221 -16.29 32.92 -11.24
N ASP A 222 -15.42 32.02 -11.71
CA ASP A 222 -14.97 31.90 -13.10
C ASP A 222 -14.22 33.13 -13.65
N ASN A 223 -13.67 33.98 -12.78
CA ASN A 223 -12.73 35.03 -13.21
C ASN A 223 -11.39 34.40 -13.54
N ILE A 224 -10.80 34.81 -14.66
CA ILE A 224 -9.54 34.25 -15.14
C ILE A 224 -8.41 35.22 -14.81
N TYR A 225 -7.40 34.75 -14.10
CA TYR A 225 -6.20 35.51 -13.79
C TYR A 225 -5.07 35.04 -14.70
N VAL A 226 -4.36 36.01 -15.28
CA VAL A 226 -3.33 35.81 -16.29
C VAL A 226 -2.03 36.41 -15.80
N ALA A 227 -0.96 35.61 -15.80
CA ALA A 227 0.39 36.09 -15.57
C ALA A 227 0.97 36.62 -16.88
N ASN A 228 1.05 37.94 -17.01
CA ASN A 228 1.69 38.57 -18.15
C ASN A 228 3.18 38.74 -17.88
N TYR A 229 3.97 37.85 -18.46
CA TYR A 229 5.40 37.80 -18.29
C TYR A 229 6.09 39.05 -18.85
N GLU A 230 5.68 39.51 -20.04
CA GLU A 230 6.37 40.62 -20.70
C GLU A 230 6.01 41.98 -20.10
N SER A 231 4.74 42.19 -19.72
CA SER A 231 4.32 43.45 -19.12
C SER A 231 4.53 43.54 -17.60
N ASN A 232 5.03 42.48 -16.95
CA ASN A 232 5.20 42.43 -15.48
C ASN A 232 3.89 42.73 -14.73
N GLN A 233 2.78 42.15 -15.18
CA GLN A 233 1.45 42.42 -14.65
C GLN A 233 0.68 41.12 -14.40
N ILE A 234 -0.26 41.19 -13.47
CA ILE A 234 -1.36 40.23 -13.40
C ILE A 234 -2.60 40.89 -13.99
N VAL A 235 -3.28 40.18 -14.88
CA VAL A 235 -4.53 40.63 -15.50
C VAL A 235 -5.66 39.74 -15.04
N VAL A 236 -6.80 40.32 -14.70
CA VAL A 236 -8.05 39.59 -14.50
C VAL A 236 -8.95 39.77 -15.72
N ILE A 237 -9.56 38.69 -16.19
CA ILE A 237 -10.63 38.69 -17.18
C ILE A 237 -11.91 38.28 -16.44
N PRO A 238 -12.73 39.24 -16.00
CA PRO A 238 -13.91 38.97 -15.19
C PRO A 238 -14.94 38.13 -15.94
N ALA A 239 -15.60 37.20 -15.24
CA ALA A 239 -16.56 36.29 -15.86
C ALA A 239 -17.76 36.99 -16.50
N ASN A 240 -18.16 38.13 -15.92
CA ASN A 240 -19.38 38.85 -16.25
C ASN A 240 -19.30 39.68 -17.54
N ASN A 241 -18.17 40.33 -17.82
CA ASN A 241 -18.01 41.25 -18.95
C ASN A 241 -16.88 40.85 -19.91
N ARG A 242 -16.00 39.92 -19.50
CA ARG A 242 -14.84 39.45 -20.27
C ARG A 242 -13.89 40.56 -20.74
N THR A 243 -13.92 41.72 -20.11
CA THR A 243 -13.01 42.84 -20.40
C THR A 243 -11.76 42.70 -19.51
N PRO A 244 -10.56 42.50 -20.07
CA PRO A 244 -9.34 42.36 -19.28
C PRO A 244 -9.02 43.63 -18.47
N GLN A 245 -8.64 43.47 -17.22
CA GLN A 245 -8.28 44.54 -16.29
C GLN A 245 -6.95 44.22 -15.61
N VAL A 246 -6.03 45.17 -15.57
CA VAL A 246 -4.76 45.02 -14.86
C VAL A 246 -5.03 45.11 -13.36
N LEU A 247 -4.56 44.12 -12.61
CA LEU A 247 -4.57 44.18 -11.15
C LEU A 247 -3.42 45.06 -10.66
N PRO A 248 -3.63 45.87 -9.61
CA PRO A 248 -2.65 46.85 -9.13
C PRO A 248 -1.52 46.22 -8.30
N PHE A 249 -1.05 45.03 -8.71
CA PHE A 249 0.04 44.32 -8.05
C PHE A 249 1.37 44.64 -8.71
N ILE A 250 2.40 44.80 -7.90
CA ILE A 250 3.78 44.92 -8.38
C ILE A 250 4.35 43.51 -8.42
N VAL A 251 4.60 42.99 -9.62
CA VAL A 251 5.23 41.69 -9.85
C VAL A 251 6.39 41.82 -10.85
N LYS A 252 7.29 40.84 -10.90
CA LYS A 252 8.46 40.80 -11.80
C LYS A 252 8.55 39.47 -12.53
N LYS A 253 8.30 39.51 -13.84
CA LYS A 253 8.26 38.35 -14.74
C LYS A 253 7.40 37.22 -14.13
N PRO A 254 6.10 37.47 -13.88
CA PRO A 254 5.21 36.49 -13.28
C PRO A 254 5.09 35.28 -14.21
N TYR A 255 5.20 34.07 -13.66
CA TYR A 255 5.30 32.84 -14.44
C TYR A 255 4.09 31.91 -14.24
N PHE A 256 3.88 31.45 -13.01
CA PHE A 256 2.79 30.55 -12.62
C PHE A 256 1.92 31.18 -11.53
N LEU A 257 0.63 30.83 -11.54
CA LEU A 257 -0.39 31.33 -10.62
C LEU A 257 -1.10 30.18 -9.89
N MET A 258 -1.43 30.40 -8.62
CA MET A 258 -2.26 29.48 -7.83
C MET A 258 -3.22 30.28 -6.96
N LEU A 259 -4.46 29.81 -6.82
CA LEU A 259 -5.42 30.31 -5.83
C LEU A 259 -5.60 29.24 -4.75
N ASP A 260 -5.58 29.66 -3.49
CA ASP A 260 -6.02 28.79 -2.39
C ASP A 260 -7.54 28.88 -2.17
N ASN A 261 -8.04 28.08 -1.23
CA ASN A 261 -9.48 28.05 -0.89
C ASN A 261 -9.99 29.36 -0.28
N ALA A 262 -9.10 30.21 0.25
CA ALA A 262 -9.45 31.53 0.77
C ALA A 262 -9.49 32.59 -0.35
N GLY A 263 -9.05 32.26 -1.56
CA GLY A 263 -8.96 33.18 -2.69
C GLY A 263 -7.69 34.04 -2.68
N ILE A 264 -6.66 33.64 -1.93
CA ILE A 264 -5.35 34.30 -1.97
C ILE A 264 -4.62 33.85 -3.24
N LEU A 265 -4.15 34.81 -4.02
CA LEU A 265 -3.40 34.58 -5.25
C LEU A 265 -1.90 34.48 -4.96
N TYR A 266 -1.32 33.32 -5.24
CA TYR A 266 0.12 33.11 -5.18
C TYR A 266 0.71 33.21 -6.59
N VAL A 267 1.79 33.96 -6.72
CA VAL A 267 2.47 34.25 -7.99
C VAL A 267 3.93 33.85 -7.86
N THR A 268 4.39 32.98 -8.77
CA THR A 268 5.83 32.74 -8.93
C THR A 268 6.42 33.83 -9.82
N GLU A 269 7.52 34.43 -9.39
CA GLU A 269 8.16 35.58 -10.05
C GLU A 269 9.59 35.24 -10.45
N GLN A 270 9.80 35.00 -11.74
CA GLN A 270 11.12 34.61 -12.25
C GLN A 270 12.12 35.78 -12.16
N GLY A 271 11.63 37.02 -12.26
CA GLY A 271 12.50 38.20 -12.29
C GLY A 271 13.19 38.47 -10.95
N THR A 272 12.60 37.97 -9.85
CA THR A 272 13.10 38.13 -8.49
C THR A 272 13.42 36.80 -7.81
N ASN A 273 13.21 35.67 -8.49
CA ASN A 273 13.32 34.32 -7.93
C ASN A 273 12.52 34.13 -6.63
N SER A 274 11.28 34.61 -6.62
CA SER A 274 10.42 34.63 -5.42
C SER A 274 9.01 34.11 -5.68
N VAL A 275 8.27 33.90 -4.59
CA VAL A 275 6.82 33.68 -4.61
C VAL A 275 6.17 34.78 -3.78
N SER A 276 5.23 35.51 -4.38
CA SER A 276 4.43 36.52 -3.69
C SER A 276 3.00 36.05 -3.49
N GLN A 277 2.36 36.54 -2.42
CA GLN A 277 0.94 36.34 -2.13
C GLN A 277 0.21 37.67 -2.26
N HIS A 278 -0.96 37.66 -2.89
CA HIS A 278 -1.76 38.84 -3.16
C HIS A 278 -3.21 38.60 -2.76
N TYR A 279 -3.78 39.55 -2.03
CA TYR A 279 -5.18 39.51 -1.61
C TYR A 279 -6.02 40.15 -2.71
N LEU A 280 -6.91 39.35 -3.30
CA LEU A 280 -7.89 39.85 -4.26
C LEU A 280 -8.99 40.59 -3.49
N GLU A 281 -9.25 41.85 -3.83
CA GLU A 281 -10.34 42.60 -3.20
C GLU A 281 -11.67 41.88 -3.45
N ILE A 282 -12.31 41.41 -2.38
CA ILE A 282 -13.68 40.90 -2.42
C ILE A 282 -14.59 42.14 -2.61
N LYS A 283 -14.91 42.48 -3.86
CA LYS A 283 -15.99 43.42 -4.18
C LYS A 283 -17.24 42.67 -4.61
#